data_AF-A0A7X9PCK9-F1
#
_entry.id   AF-A0A7X9PCK9-F1
#
_cell.length_a   1.000
_cell.length_b   1.000
_cell.length_c   1.000
_cell.angle_alpha   90.00
_cell.angle_beta   90.00
_cell.angle_gamma   90.00
#
_symmetry.space_group_name_H-M   'P 1'
#
loop_
_entity.id
_entity.type
_entity.pdbx_description
1 polymer ?
#
loop_
_entity_poly.entity_id
_entity_poly.type
_entity_poly.pdbx_seq_one_letter_code
_entity_poly.pdbx_strand_id
1 'polypeptide(L)'
;MVKDSIPLDEDFKKASQSLRGKSKLLESIMNSMGDGLSIQDKNMRIVYQNKFMLDNFGPHIGDFCYRVYENRDSICEGCPMVSAYNTRRVSRALRVGTLKNGQQFR
;
A
#
# COMPACT_ATOMS: atom_id res chain seq x y z
N MET A 1 -37.65 -7.36 6.94
CA MET A 1 -37.96 -7.88 5.59
C MET A 1 -37.14 -7.09 4.58
N VAL A 2 -36.02 -7.65 4.11
CA VAL A 2 -35.45 -7.56 2.75
C VAL A 2 -34.51 -8.77 2.67
N LYS A 3 -34.99 -9.89 2.13
CA LYS A 3 -34.16 -11.06 1.78
C LYS A 3 -34.28 -11.26 0.27
N ASP A 4 -33.92 -10.23 -0.48
CA ASP A 4 -33.75 -10.36 -1.92
C ASP A 4 -32.29 -10.73 -2.15
N SER A 5 -32.03 -12.04 -2.06
CA SER A 5 -30.81 -12.63 -2.60
C SER A 5 -30.82 -12.38 -4.10
N ILE A 6 -30.14 -11.31 -4.53
CA ILE A 6 -29.89 -11.00 -5.94
C ILE A 6 -29.34 -12.29 -6.58
N PRO A 7 -30.00 -12.87 -7.61
CA PRO A 7 -29.47 -14.02 -8.29
C PRO A 7 -28.11 -13.64 -8.88
N LEU A 8 -27.04 -14.20 -8.31
CA LEU A 8 -25.70 -14.08 -8.85
C LEU A 8 -25.72 -14.88 -10.16
N ASP A 9 -25.87 -14.18 -11.28
CA ASP A 9 -25.74 -14.73 -12.63
C ASP A 9 -24.47 -15.60 -12.72
N GLU A 10 -24.51 -16.70 -13.46
CA GLU A 10 -23.33 -17.53 -13.73
C GLU A 10 -22.20 -16.70 -14.33
N ASP A 11 -22.52 -15.66 -15.11
CA ASP A 11 -21.54 -14.70 -15.62
C ASP A 11 -20.93 -13.85 -14.51
N PHE A 12 -21.73 -13.41 -13.53
CA PHE A 12 -21.23 -12.70 -12.35
C PHE A 12 -20.32 -13.59 -11.50
N LYS A 13 -20.69 -14.87 -11.30
CA LYS A 13 -19.86 -15.83 -10.56
C LYS A 13 -18.52 -16.07 -11.23
N LYS A 14 -18.51 -16.30 -12.55
CA LYS A 14 -17.28 -16.47 -13.35
C LYS A 14 -16.40 -15.23 -13.31
N ALA A 15 -16.99 -14.04 -13.48
CA ALA A 15 -16.26 -12.77 -13.40
C ALA A 15 -15.64 -12.55 -12.01
N SER A 16 -16.40 -12.80 -10.93
CA SER A 16 -15.92 -12.71 -9.56
C SER A 16 -14.78 -13.70 -9.28
N GLN A 17 -14.90 -14.94 -9.76
CA GLN A 17 -13.86 -15.96 -9.58
C GLN A 17 -12.57 -15.62 -10.32
N SER A 18 -12.66 -15.13 -11.56
CA SER A 18 -11.50 -14.65 -12.32
C SER A 18 -10.81 -13.47 -11.61
N LEU A 19 -11.58 -12.51 -11.10
CA LEU A 19 -11.05 -11.39 -10.33
C LEU A 19 -10.36 -11.85 -9.04
N ARG A 20 -10.97 -12.78 -8.30
CA ARG A 20 -10.37 -13.39 -7.10
C ARG A 20 -9.07 -14.11 -7.41
N GLY A 21 -9.02 -14.88 -8.50
CA GLY A 21 -7.81 -15.57 -8.94
C GLY A 21 -6.66 -14.59 -9.21
N LYS A 22 -6.94 -13.50 -9.93
CA LYS A 22 -5.96 -12.44 -10.20
C LYS A 22 -5.52 -11.71 -8.93
N SER A 23 -6.45 -11.36 -8.04
CA SER A 23 -6.14 -10.72 -6.74
C SER A 23 -5.19 -11.59 -5.92
N LYS A 24 -5.50 -12.89 -5.80
CA LYS A 24 -4.69 -13.84 -5.04
C LYS A 24 -3.27 -13.97 -5.61
N LEU A 25 -3.13 -13.96 -6.94
CA LEU A 25 -1.83 -13.97 -7.58
C LEU A 25 -1.02 -12.71 -7.24
N LEU A 26 -1.64 -11.52 -7.37
CA LEU A 26 -0.98 -10.25 -7.04
C LEU A 26 -0.57 -10.19 -5.56
N GLU A 27 -1.44 -10.60 -4.65
CA GLU A 27 -1.12 -10.69 -3.22
C GLU A 27 0.06 -11.63 -2.96
N SER A 28 0.09 -12.78 -3.62
CA SER A 28 1.19 -13.75 -3.47
C SER A 28 2.52 -13.16 -3.96
N ILE A 29 2.51 -12.49 -5.11
CA ILE A 29 3.71 -11.83 -5.66
C ILE A 29 4.19 -10.75 -4.69
N MET A 30 3.32 -9.82 -4.30
CA MET A 30 3.69 -8.71 -3.42
C MET A 30 4.20 -9.17 -2.05
N ASN A 31 3.65 -10.26 -1.50
CA ASN A 31 4.06 -10.82 -0.21
C ASN A 31 5.35 -11.63 -0.28
N SER A 32 5.74 -12.12 -1.46
CA SER A 32 7.02 -12.80 -1.69
C SER A 32 8.20 -11.85 -1.91
N MET A 33 7.94 -10.56 -2.12
CA MET A 33 8.97 -9.55 -2.31
C MET A 33 9.76 -9.32 -1.02
N GLY A 34 11.10 -9.34 -1.14
CA GLY A 34 12.01 -8.92 -0.07
C GLY A 34 12.07 -7.41 0.13
N ASP A 35 11.57 -6.63 -0.83
CA ASP A 35 11.50 -5.18 -0.76
C ASP A 35 10.18 -4.69 -0.15
N GLY A 36 10.24 -3.53 0.51
CA GLY A 36 9.06 -2.85 1.03
C GLY A 36 8.20 -2.24 -0.07
N LEU A 37 6.92 -2.62 -0.10
CA LEU A 37 5.91 -1.99 -0.95
C LEU A 37 4.77 -1.43 -0.10
N SER A 38 4.51 -0.13 -0.26
CA SER A 38 3.32 0.52 0.29
C SER A 38 2.66 1.37 -0.77
N ILE A 39 1.35 1.56 -0.65
CA ILE A 39 0.57 2.44 -1.53
C ILE A 39 -0.08 3.50 -0.66
N GLN A 40 -0.09 4.75 -1.13
CA GLN A 40 -0.74 5.86 -0.45
C GLN A 40 -1.84 6.48 -1.30
N ASP A 41 -2.85 7.04 -0.65
CA ASP A 41 -3.84 7.90 -1.29
C ASP A 41 -3.29 9.32 -1.54
N LYS A 42 -4.13 10.18 -2.12
CA LYS A 42 -3.79 11.58 -2.44
C LYS A 42 -3.51 12.45 -1.19
N ASN A 43 -3.96 12.01 -0.01
CA ASN A 43 -3.76 12.68 1.27
C ASN A 43 -2.56 12.10 2.04
N MET A 44 -1.73 11.29 1.37
CA MET A 44 -0.57 10.60 1.96
C MET A 44 -0.94 9.58 3.04
N ARG A 45 -2.19 9.09 3.05
CA ARG A 45 -2.61 8.00 3.93
C ARG A 45 -2.22 6.67 3.32
N ILE A 46 -1.71 5.76 4.12
CA ILE A 46 -1.34 4.40 3.71
C ILE A 46 -2.62 3.61 3.42
N VAL A 47 -2.75 3.06 2.21
CA VAL A 47 -3.89 2.22 1.79
C VAL A 47 -3.50 0.77 1.55
N TYR A 48 -2.20 0.47 1.48
CA TYR A 48 -1.68 -0.88 1.35
C TYR A 48 -0.25 -0.99 1.91
N GLN A 49 0.06 -2.15 2.49
CA GLN A 49 1.38 -2.57 2.92
C GLN A 49 1.57 -4.05 2.56
N ASN A 50 2.68 -4.40 1.91
CA ASN A 50 3.05 -5.80 1.74
C ASN A 50 3.62 -6.39 3.04
N LYS A 51 3.87 -7.71 3.03
CA LYS A 51 4.45 -8.43 4.16
C LYS A 51 5.71 -7.76 4.74
N PHE A 52 6.67 -7.35 3.90
CA PHE A 52 7.88 -6.68 4.39
C PHE A 52 7.57 -5.42 5.19
N MET A 53 6.67 -4.57 4.67
CA MET A 53 6.28 -3.33 5.36
C MET A 53 5.56 -3.62 6.67
N LEU A 54 4.72 -4.66 6.73
CA LEU A 54 4.05 -5.08 7.96
C LEU A 54 5.02 -5.63 9.00
N ASP A 55 5.98 -6.45 8.60
CA ASP A 55 6.95 -7.06 9.52
C ASP A 55 7.87 -6.00 10.14
N ASN A 56 8.28 -4.98 9.37
CA ASN A 56 9.23 -3.94 9.81
C ASN A 56 8.57 -2.72 10.47
N PHE A 57 7.42 -2.28 9.93
CA PHE A 57 6.73 -1.06 10.40
C PHE A 57 5.39 -1.37 11.06
N GLY A 58 4.85 -2.58 10.99
CA GLY A 58 3.52 -2.91 11.53
C GLY A 58 2.35 -2.42 10.66
N PRO A 59 1.11 -2.73 11.09
CA PRO A 59 -0.10 -2.34 10.38
C PRO A 59 -0.42 -0.86 10.62
N HIS A 60 -0.46 -0.08 9.55
CA HIS A 60 -0.64 1.38 9.57
C HIS A 60 -1.61 1.87 8.49
N ILE A 61 -2.53 1.02 8.03
CA ILE A 61 -3.57 1.41 7.07
C ILE A 61 -4.39 2.58 7.67
N GLY A 62 -4.50 3.67 6.91
CA GLY A 62 -5.16 4.91 7.33
C GLY A 62 -4.24 5.96 7.94
N ASP A 63 -3.05 5.58 8.43
CA ASP A 63 -2.07 6.51 8.99
C ASP A 63 -1.31 7.27 7.90
N PHE A 64 -0.69 8.39 8.28
CA PHE A 64 0.14 9.20 7.39
C PHE A 64 1.51 8.56 7.15
N CYS A 65 1.90 8.36 5.89
CA CYS A 65 3.15 7.71 5.54
C CYS A 65 4.39 8.44 6.09
N TYR A 66 4.37 9.78 6.10
CA TYR A 66 5.49 10.60 6.59
C TYR A 66 5.68 10.47 8.11
N ARG A 67 4.64 10.13 8.86
CA ARG A 67 4.76 9.85 10.30
C ARG A 67 5.32 8.46 10.53
N VAL A 68 4.81 7.47 9.80
CA VAL A 68 5.16 6.06 10.01
C VAL A 68 6.56 5.71 9.48
N TYR A 69 6.91 6.16 8.28
CA TYR A 69 8.15 5.73 7.61
C TYR A 69 9.31 6.71 7.77
N GLU A 70 9.01 7.97 8.09
CA GLU A 70 10.01 9.06 8.13
C GLU A 70 10.02 9.80 9.48
N ASN A 71 9.14 9.41 10.42
CA ASN A 71 9.01 10.02 11.75
C ASN A 71 8.86 11.56 11.72
N ARG A 72 8.02 12.07 10.80
CA ARG A 72 7.72 13.49 10.65
C ARG A 72 6.27 13.82 11.02
N ASP A 73 6.02 15.08 11.37
CA ASP A 73 4.67 15.60 11.61
C ASP A 73 4.02 16.20 10.36
N SER A 74 4.77 16.36 9.28
CA SER A 74 4.30 16.89 8.00
C SER A 74 4.85 16.09 6.82
N ILE A 75 4.26 16.32 5.64
CA ILE A 75 4.78 15.78 4.38
C ILE A 75 6.28 16.07 4.28
N CYS A 76 7.04 15.05 3.86
CA CYS A 76 8.48 15.14 3.77
C CYS A 76 8.92 16.23 2.81
N GLU A 77 9.99 16.94 3.16
CA GLU A 77 10.69 17.81 2.22
C GLU A 77 11.20 16.97 1.02
N GLY A 78 11.02 17.48 -0.20
CA GLY A 78 11.39 16.75 -1.42
C GLY A 78 10.68 15.40 -1.56
N CYS A 79 9.42 15.27 -1.12
CA CYS A 79 8.68 14.02 -1.19
C CYS A 79 8.54 13.50 -2.63
N PRO A 80 9.05 12.29 -2.95
CA PRO A 80 8.91 11.73 -4.29
C PRO A 80 7.44 11.43 -4.63
N MET A 81 6.59 11.11 -3.65
CA MET A 81 5.15 10.86 -3.88
C MET A 81 4.43 12.12 -4.37
N VAL A 82 4.68 13.27 -3.75
CA VAL A 82 4.11 14.55 -4.19
C VAL A 82 4.59 14.92 -5.59
N SER A 83 5.88 14.75 -5.84
CA SER A 83 6.47 14.97 -7.18
C SER A 83 5.84 14.06 -8.24
N ALA A 84 5.69 12.77 -7.96
CA ALA A 84 5.07 11.81 -8.87
C ALA A 84 3.59 12.14 -9.13
N TYR A 85 2.86 12.55 -8.09
CA TYR A 85 1.46 12.94 -8.22
C TYR A 85 1.29 14.17 -9.13
N ASN A 86 2.10 15.20 -8.91
CA ASN A 86 2.03 16.44 -9.68
C ASN A 86 2.48 16.27 -11.13
N THR A 87 3.52 15.47 -11.37
CA THR A 87 4.13 15.29 -12.69
C THR A 87 3.51 14.14 -13.50
N ARG A 88 2.76 13.24 -12.84
CA ARG A 88 2.27 11.96 -13.41
C ARG A 88 3.39 11.09 -13.97
N ARG A 89 4.60 11.20 -13.42
CA ARG A 89 5.78 10.42 -13.80
C ARG A 89 6.38 9.76 -12.57
N VAL A 90 7.20 8.74 -12.79
CA VAL A 90 7.96 8.11 -11.71
C VAL A 90 8.94 9.11 -11.13
N SER A 91 8.88 9.32 -9.82
CA SER A 91 9.84 10.11 -9.05
C SER A 91 10.59 9.19 -8.08
N ARG A 92 11.86 9.50 -7.80
CA ARG A 92 12.74 8.70 -6.96
C ARG A 92 13.49 9.61 -6.01
N ALA A 93 13.71 9.14 -4.78
CA ALA A 93 14.56 9.79 -3.81
C ALA A 93 15.34 8.72 -3.05
N LEU A 94 16.62 8.95 -2.79
CA LEU A 94 17.39 8.13 -1.86
C LEU A 94 17.13 8.68 -0.45
N ARG A 95 16.69 7.80 0.45
CA ARG A 95 16.34 8.16 1.82
C ARG A 95 16.80 7.08 2.77
N VAL A 96 17.03 7.45 4.03
CA VAL A 96 17.36 6.51 5.09
C VAL A 96 16.13 6.38 5.96
N GLY A 97 15.49 5.21 5.94
CA GLY A 97 14.35 4.90 6.79
C GLY A 97 14.80 4.63 8.23
N THR A 98 13.90 4.82 9.19
CA THR A 98 14.13 4.42 10.58
C THR A 98 13.15 3.32 10.94
N LEU A 99 13.66 2.15 11.32
CA LEU A 99 12.86 1.02 11.80
C LEU A 99 12.32 1.29 13.21
N LYS A 100 11.36 0.48 13.66
CA LYS A 100 10.76 0.58 15.00
C LYS A 100 11.76 0.56 16.16
N ASN A 101 12.88 -0.13 15.99
CA ASN A 101 13.95 -0.23 16.98
C ASN A 101 14.93 0.95 16.92
N GLY A 102 14.65 2.00 16.13
CA GLY A 102 15.54 3.14 15.93
C GLY A 102 16.71 2.86 14.98
N GLN A 103 16.83 1.64 14.44
CA GLN A 103 17.88 1.29 13.51
C GLN A 103 17.60 1.94 12.15
N GLN A 104 18.64 2.55 11.57
CA GLN A 104 18.58 3.05 10.22
C GLN A 104 18.60 1.88 9.24
N PHE A 105 17.62 1.85 8.33
CA PHE A 105 17.56 0.89 7.24
C PHE A 105 17.77 1.64 5.92
N ARG A 106 18.73 1.17 5.13
CA ARG A 106 19.14 1.73 3.85
C ARG A 106 18.56 0.94 2.70
#